data_AF-A0A7V8FHF8-F1
#
_entry.id   AF-A0A7V8FHF8-F1
#
_cell.length_a   1.000
_cell.length_b   1.000
_cell.length_c   1.000
_cell.angle_alpha   90.00
_cell.angle_beta   90.00
_cell.angle_gamma   90.00
#
_symmetry.space_group_name_H-M   'P 1'
#
loop_
_entity.id
_entity.type
_entity.pdbx_description
1 polymer ?
#
loop_
_entity_poly.entity_id
_entity_poly.type
_entity_poly.pdbx_seq_one_letter_code
_entity_poly.pdbx_strand_id
1 'polypeptide(L)'
;MEGENWGGSRRGVWVTQGCRAEFIGDYRRVRGGWQEEAQVISCHSNSNRWNQCRANIRRDARLVRQESRTACVEGQTWGWDSRGIWVDGGCRGQFQVR
;
A
#
# COMPACT_ATOMS: atom_id res chain seq x y z
N MET A 1 19.20 22.78 17.06
CA MET A 1 20.47 22.42 16.41
C MET A 1 20.34 20.99 15.95
N GLU A 2 20.66 20.71 14.69
CA GLU A 2 20.58 19.35 14.14
C GLU A 2 21.50 18.42 14.96
N GLY A 3 20.94 17.30 15.46
CA GLY A 3 21.65 16.36 16.33
C GLY A 3 21.42 16.54 17.85
N GLU A 4 20.82 17.65 18.29
CA GLU A 4 20.50 17.88 19.71
C GLU A 4 18.99 17.73 20.01
N ASN A 5 18.12 18.32 19.18
CA ASN A 5 16.67 18.36 19.43
C ASN A 5 15.80 17.74 18.31
N TRP A 6 16.41 17.43 17.18
CA TRP A 6 15.80 16.64 16.11
C TRP A 6 16.89 15.97 15.25
N GLY A 7 16.55 14.84 14.64
CA GLY A 7 17.48 14.11 13.78
C GLY A 7 16.85 12.97 12.99
N GLY A 8 17.51 12.56 11.92
CA GLY A 8 17.13 11.42 11.08
C GLY A 8 18.00 10.20 11.34
N SER A 9 17.39 9.03 11.44
CA SER A 9 18.07 7.74 11.59
C SER A 9 17.54 6.69 10.61
N ARG A 10 18.23 5.54 10.49
CA ARG A 10 17.74 4.37 9.74
C ARG A 10 16.38 3.84 10.22
N ARG A 11 15.93 4.25 11.41
CA ARG A 11 14.64 3.88 12.02
C ARG A 11 13.58 4.98 11.94
N GLY A 12 13.87 6.10 11.26
CA GLY A 12 12.95 7.23 11.11
C GLY A 12 13.50 8.53 11.69
N VAL A 13 12.67 9.57 11.61
CA VAL A 13 12.96 10.92 12.12
C VAL A 13 12.38 11.06 13.51
N TRP A 14 13.16 11.61 14.44
CA TRP A 14 12.73 11.84 15.83
C TRP A 14 12.89 13.31 16.21
N VAL A 15 12.05 13.74 17.16
CA VAL A 15 12.07 15.07 17.79
C VAL A 15 12.00 14.93 19.30
N THR A 16 12.70 15.78 20.03
CA THR A 16 12.64 15.85 21.50
C THR A 16 12.45 17.30 21.96
N GLN A 17 12.23 17.49 23.27
CA GLN A 17 12.16 18.82 23.91
C GLN A 17 11.12 19.78 23.30
N GLY A 18 9.95 19.25 22.92
CA GLY A 18 8.82 20.06 22.45
C GLY A 18 8.97 20.63 21.04
N CYS A 19 9.99 20.21 20.28
CA CYS A 19 10.10 20.57 18.87
C CYS A 19 8.96 19.93 18.05
N ARG A 20 8.16 20.77 17.39
CA ARG A 20 7.15 20.35 16.41
C ARG A 20 7.62 20.72 15.01
N ALA A 21 7.58 19.76 14.09
CA ALA A 21 7.89 19.99 12.68
C ALA A 21 6.91 19.17 11.82
N GLU A 22 6.59 19.70 10.64
CA GLU A 22 5.84 18.99 9.63
C GLU A 22 6.83 18.28 8.70
N PHE A 23 6.82 16.95 8.72
CA PHE A 23 7.73 16.14 7.93
C PHE A 23 7.02 15.64 6.67
N ILE A 24 7.34 16.22 5.53
CA ILE A 24 6.92 15.70 4.22
C ILE A 24 7.95 14.66 3.78
N GLY A 25 7.76 13.42 4.25
CA GLY A 25 8.58 12.29 3.82
C GLY A 25 8.15 11.82 2.43
N ASP A 26 8.99 12.03 1.41
CA ASP A 26 8.85 11.32 0.14
C ASP A 26 9.29 9.87 0.36
N TYR A 27 8.38 9.02 0.87
CA TYR A 27 8.60 7.58 1.01
C TYR A 27 8.64 6.86 -0.37
N ARG A 28 9.21 7.49 -1.40
CA ARG A 28 9.61 6.84 -2.64
C ARG A 28 10.89 6.04 -2.43
N ARG A 29 10.70 4.88 -1.80
CA ARG A 29 11.46 3.62 -1.82
C ARG A 29 11.44 3.00 -0.43
N VAL A 30 10.26 2.53 -0.03
CA VAL A 30 10.22 1.50 1.01
C VAL A 30 10.63 0.19 0.34
N ARG A 31 11.92 -0.16 0.43
CA ARG A 31 12.34 -1.57 0.46
C ARG A 31 11.73 -2.13 1.74
N GLY A 32 10.52 -2.69 1.58
CA GLY A 32 9.50 -2.92 2.59
C GLY A 32 10.00 -3.56 3.88
N GLY A 33 9.70 -2.87 4.98
CA GLY A 33 9.92 -3.34 6.33
C GLY A 33 8.97 -4.47 6.70
N TRP A 34 9.48 -5.32 7.57
CA TRP A 34 8.79 -6.43 8.19
C TRP A 34 7.81 -5.90 9.23
N GLN A 35 6.56 -5.76 8.84
CA GLN A 35 5.43 -5.89 9.75
C GLN A 35 4.53 -6.95 9.12
N GLU A 36 4.36 -8.08 9.80
CA GLU A 36 3.34 -9.10 9.52
C GLU A 36 1.94 -8.56 9.86
N GLU A 37 1.71 -7.27 9.65
CA GLU A 37 0.39 -6.66 9.68
C GLU A 37 -0.12 -6.70 8.25
N ALA A 38 -1.27 -7.34 8.09
CA ALA A 38 -1.93 -7.54 6.81
C ALA A 38 -1.96 -6.23 6.00
N GLN A 39 -1.19 -6.17 4.91
CA GLN A 39 -0.97 -4.94 4.15
C GLN A 39 -2.20 -4.62 3.32
N VAL A 40 -2.70 -3.39 3.41
CA VAL A 40 -3.80 -2.93 2.55
C VAL A 40 -3.22 -2.21 1.33
N ILE A 41 -3.62 -2.66 0.14
CA ILE A 41 -3.12 -2.21 -1.15
C ILE A 41 -4.31 -1.71 -1.97
N SER A 42 -4.26 -0.46 -2.42
CA SER A 42 -5.23 0.10 -3.36
C SER A 42 -4.83 -0.24 -4.79
N CYS A 43 -5.69 -0.93 -5.52
CA CYS A 43 -5.44 -1.30 -6.92
C CYS A 43 -6.61 -0.95 -7.82
N HIS A 44 -6.31 -0.27 -8.94
CA HIS A 44 -7.31 0.33 -9.80
C HIS A 44 -7.13 -0.09 -11.26
N SER A 45 -8.18 -0.63 -11.88
CA SER A 45 -8.27 -0.78 -13.34
C SER A 45 -8.75 0.54 -13.93
N ASN A 46 -7.82 1.28 -14.52
CA ASN A 46 -8.12 2.52 -15.24
C ASN A 46 -8.42 2.21 -16.71
N SER A 47 -9.44 2.86 -17.27
CA SER A 47 -9.86 2.68 -18.67
C SER A 47 -10.25 1.24 -19.04
N ASN A 48 -10.80 0.47 -18.10
CA ASN A 48 -11.17 -0.95 -18.29
C ASN A 48 -10.02 -1.84 -18.78
N ARG A 49 -8.79 -1.47 -18.43
CA ARG A 49 -7.61 -2.28 -18.75
C ARG A 49 -7.17 -3.09 -17.55
N TRP A 50 -6.67 -4.29 -17.85
CA TRP A 50 -5.98 -5.10 -16.88
C TRP A 50 -4.81 -4.33 -16.27
N ASN A 51 -4.71 -4.32 -14.95
CA ASN A 51 -3.64 -3.69 -14.20
C ASN A 51 -3.20 -4.61 -13.06
N GLN A 52 -1.92 -4.58 -12.71
CA GLN A 52 -1.36 -5.40 -11.62
C GLN A 52 -0.57 -4.54 -10.65
N CYS A 53 -1.02 -4.54 -9.40
CA CYS A 53 -0.35 -3.91 -8.28
C CYS A 53 0.58 -4.93 -7.62
N ARG A 54 1.88 -4.66 -7.70
CA ARG A 54 2.90 -5.54 -7.13
C ARG A 54 2.77 -5.59 -5.62
N ALA A 55 2.64 -6.81 -5.10
CA ALA A 55 2.48 -7.08 -3.68
C ALA A 55 3.12 -8.42 -3.36
N ASN A 56 3.75 -8.56 -2.20
CA ASN A 56 4.25 -9.85 -1.74
C ASN A 56 3.17 -10.56 -0.94
N ILE A 57 2.36 -11.37 -1.62
CA ILE A 57 1.23 -12.09 -1.03
C ILE A 57 1.71 -13.50 -0.67
N ARG A 58 1.59 -13.86 0.62
CA ARG A 58 2.12 -15.12 1.17
C ARG A 58 1.02 -16.11 1.54
N ARG A 59 -0.18 -15.62 1.87
CA ARG A 59 -1.30 -16.44 2.36
C ARG A 59 -2.57 -16.19 1.57
N ASP A 60 -3.08 -14.97 1.60
CA ASP A 60 -4.38 -14.61 1.03
C ASP A 60 -4.46 -13.14 0.66
N ALA A 61 -5.39 -12.83 -0.26
CA ALA A 61 -5.84 -11.47 -0.52
C ALA A 61 -7.36 -11.40 -0.47
N ARG A 62 -7.90 -10.30 0.08
CA ARG A 62 -9.33 -10.05 0.15
C ARG A 62 -9.67 -8.61 -0.17
N LEU A 63 -10.80 -8.40 -0.84
CA LEU A 63 -11.36 -7.06 -1.04
C LEU A 63 -11.88 -6.52 0.29
N VAL A 64 -11.37 -5.37 0.72
CA VAL A 64 -11.80 -4.66 1.94
C VAL A 64 -12.79 -3.56 1.62
N ARG A 65 -12.56 -2.84 0.52
CA ARG A 65 -13.38 -1.70 0.11
C ARG A 65 -13.44 -1.58 -1.40
N GLN A 66 -14.64 -1.52 -1.96
CA GLN A 66 -14.84 -1.20 -3.36
C GLN A 66 -14.88 0.33 -3.55
N GLU A 67 -14.13 0.82 -4.53
CA GLU A 67 -14.04 2.25 -4.90
C GLU A 67 -14.59 2.51 -6.31
N SER A 68 -14.81 1.46 -7.12
CA SER A 68 -15.48 1.55 -8.43
C SER A 68 -16.98 1.35 -8.35
N ARG A 69 -17.69 1.83 -9.38
CA ARG A 69 -19.09 1.44 -9.64
C ARG A 69 -19.18 0.03 -10.23
N THR A 70 -18.18 -0.38 -11.02
CA THR A 70 -18.07 -1.76 -11.49
C THR A 70 -17.83 -2.69 -10.32
N ALA A 71 -18.58 -3.80 -10.27
CA ALA A 71 -18.44 -4.83 -9.24
C ALA A 71 -17.04 -5.45 -9.29
N CYS A 72 -16.41 -5.59 -8.12
CA CYS A 72 -15.15 -6.30 -7.97
C CYS A 72 -15.41 -7.76 -7.59
N VAL A 73 -15.45 -8.65 -8.58
CA VAL A 73 -15.67 -10.09 -8.40
C VAL A 73 -14.36 -10.86 -8.56
N GLU A 74 -14.02 -11.67 -7.56
CA GLU A 74 -12.80 -12.49 -7.55
C GLU A 74 -12.84 -13.52 -8.69
N GLY A 75 -11.74 -13.65 -9.44
CA GLY A 75 -11.63 -14.52 -10.61
C GLY A 75 -12.34 -14.00 -11.87
N GLN A 76 -12.93 -12.81 -11.81
CA GLN A 76 -13.59 -12.17 -12.96
C GLN A 76 -12.97 -10.80 -13.26
N THR A 77 -13.06 -9.88 -12.30
CA THR A 77 -12.59 -8.49 -12.47
C THR A 77 -11.45 -8.16 -11.53
N TRP A 78 -11.11 -9.05 -10.60
CA TRP A 78 -9.88 -8.97 -9.82
C TRP A 78 -9.44 -10.36 -9.37
N GLY A 79 -8.20 -10.46 -8.95
CA GLY A 79 -7.66 -11.67 -8.33
C GLY A 79 -6.25 -11.41 -7.82
N TRP A 80 -5.59 -12.44 -7.34
CA TRP A 80 -4.28 -12.32 -6.75
C TRP A 80 -3.41 -13.53 -7.05
N ASP A 81 -2.10 -13.31 -7.07
CA ASP A 81 -1.06 -14.31 -7.20
C ASP A 81 0.14 -13.95 -6.30
N SER A 82 1.21 -14.74 -6.35
CA SER A 82 2.42 -14.48 -5.57
C SER A 82 3.18 -13.20 -5.98
N ARG A 83 2.85 -12.61 -7.13
CA ARG A 83 3.43 -11.36 -7.66
C ARG A 83 2.59 -10.14 -7.29
N GLY A 84 1.32 -10.33 -6.98
CA GLY A 84 0.46 -9.31 -6.40
C GLY A 84 -1.01 -9.43 -6.80
N ILE A 85 -1.71 -8.31 -6.78
CA ILE A 85 -3.14 -8.23 -7.10
C ILE A 85 -3.30 -7.72 -8.52
N TRP A 86 -4.15 -8.37 -9.29
CA TRP A 86 -4.59 -7.87 -10.59
C TRP A 86 -6.05 -7.44 -10.52
N VAL A 87 -6.38 -6.42 -11.31
CA VAL A 87 -7.72 -5.85 -11.47
C VAL A 87 -7.98 -5.60 -12.95
N ASP A 88 -9.21 -5.78 -13.37
CA ASP A 88 -9.64 -5.65 -14.76
C ASP A 88 -11.06 -5.08 -14.87
N GLY A 89 -11.46 -4.67 -16.08
CA GLY A 89 -12.84 -4.29 -16.37
C GLY A 89 -13.33 -3.06 -15.60
N GLY A 90 -12.43 -2.23 -15.09
CA GLY A 90 -12.79 -1.02 -14.33
C GLY A 90 -13.03 -1.24 -12.83
N CYS A 91 -12.75 -2.44 -12.31
CA CYS A 91 -12.73 -2.70 -10.87
C CYS A 91 -11.62 -1.88 -10.18
N ARG A 92 -11.99 -1.21 -9.08
CA ARG A 92 -11.10 -0.39 -8.25
C ARG A 92 -11.47 -0.64 -6.80
N GLY A 93 -10.47 -0.92 -5.99
CA GLY A 93 -10.70 -1.14 -4.57
C GLY A 93 -9.42 -1.26 -3.76
N GLN A 94 -9.63 -1.37 -2.45
CA GLN A 94 -8.61 -1.62 -1.46
C GLN A 94 -8.66 -3.09 -1.09
N PHE A 95 -7.50 -3.73 -1.10
CA PHE A 95 -7.35 -5.15 -0.89
C PHE A 95 -6.37 -5.40 0.24
N GLN A 96 -6.73 -6.26 1.18
CA GLN A 96 -5.84 -6.66 2.24
C GLN A 96 -5.13 -7.95 1.85
N VAL A 97 -3.80 -7.96 1.94
CA VAL A 97 -2.94 -9.10 1.65
C VAL A 97 -2.21 -9.55 2.92
N ARG A 98 -1.93 -10.85 3.00
CA ARG A 98 -1.20 -11.49 4.10
C ARG A 98 -0.10 -12.41 3.59
#